data_AF-A0A1B2DPC8-F1
#
_entry.id   AF-A0A1B2DPC8-F1
#
_cell.length_a   1.000
_cell.length_b   1.000
_cell.length_c   1.000
_cell.angle_alpha   90.00
_cell.angle_beta   90.00
_cell.angle_gamma   90.00
#
_symmetry.space_group_name_H-M   'P 1'
#
loop_
_entity.id
_entity.type
_entity.pdbx_description
1 polymer ?
#
loop_
_entity_poly.entity_id
_entity_poly.type
_entity_poly.pdbx_seq_one_letter_code
_entity_poly.pdbx_strand_id
1 'polypeptide(L)'
;MSEAGVGKLLIIGFGPGSFEHITKRAREAIQESDIVIGYNTYVDLIRELISDQAIVRTGMTEEVSRAQEAVRQAENGKKVAVISSGDAGVYGMAGLVYEVLIEKGWKRNGGVEVEVIPGISAINSTASLLGAPIMHDACTISLSDHLTPWELIARRVEAAGQADFVIALYNPRSGRRTRQIVETQRILLKYRSPDTPVGIVKSAYRDREDIVVTTLSRMLDHDIGMLTTVVIGNSTTVNYDGLMITPRGYQRKYTLGEGAQPLKPHQRLQEKNEPWALHTAGMPELPADGGYRADEYDATDQLLEREEPQAVATDEPRNGNGQGSGVAVAVAPPVVPVNPAPAPINTAVSMRAEAAPVPAVSPLHLAMEAVLLNDRSKGIEPSAAFGAVSSPMPVFAQQSVLEFAVSPGVATKNFTPQQLVALAQAVGEKGSIEYTPHHHLLVRIPTSDPDSVTAQLRADGLSLAPIGDVLQLKACDFCNLEKAESVPYADELQDKIGGMAMPKELRIGFNGCGMACYGAVNEDIGIVYRRGKFDLFLGGKTVGRNAHAAQPVAEGIAVDEIVPLIERIIALYKSEGHPNERFHKFFKRMGQIEGYRYQELPVFHIEDALCGD
;
A
#
# COMPACT_ATOMS: atom_id res chain seq x y z
N MET A 1 20.29 -19.79 -52.71
CA MET A 1 19.11 -19.85 -51.82
C MET A 1 18.33 -18.56 -52.01
N SER A 2 17.01 -18.58 -51.87
CA SER A 2 16.19 -17.35 -51.93
C SER A 2 16.51 -16.42 -50.77
N GLU A 3 16.38 -15.11 -50.99
CA GLU A 3 16.32 -14.14 -49.90
C GLU A 3 15.09 -14.47 -49.03
N ALA A 4 15.34 -14.97 -47.81
CA ALA A 4 14.30 -15.03 -46.79
C ALA A 4 14.07 -13.59 -46.32
N GLY A 5 12.91 -13.02 -46.66
CA GLY A 5 12.56 -11.67 -46.26
C GLY A 5 12.59 -11.51 -44.74
N VAL A 6 12.95 -10.31 -44.27
CA VAL A 6 12.91 -9.98 -42.84
C VAL A 6 11.48 -10.18 -42.34
N GLY A 7 11.30 -11.02 -41.32
CA GLY A 7 9.99 -11.31 -40.76
C GLY A 7 9.41 -10.12 -39.99
N LYS A 8 8.11 -10.19 -39.72
CA LYS A 8 7.33 -9.06 -39.19
C LYS A 8 6.37 -9.49 -38.09
N LEU A 9 6.36 -8.75 -37.00
CA LEU A 9 5.37 -8.81 -35.92
C LEU A 9 4.26 -7.78 -36.19
N LEU A 10 3.07 -8.28 -36.46
CA LEU A 10 1.82 -7.53 -36.58
C LEU A 10 1.06 -7.71 -35.26
N ILE A 11 1.11 -6.72 -34.37
CA ILE A 11 0.46 -6.79 -33.06
C ILE A 11 -0.90 -6.11 -33.14
N ILE A 12 -1.98 -6.88 -33.17
CA ILE A 12 -3.28 -6.45 -33.69
C ILE A 12 -4.33 -6.31 -32.59
N GLY A 13 -4.80 -5.09 -32.35
CA GLY A 13 -6.07 -4.84 -31.66
C GLY A 13 -7.24 -5.06 -32.62
N PHE A 14 -8.04 -6.11 -32.42
CA PHE A 14 -9.20 -6.38 -33.29
C PHE A 14 -10.51 -5.73 -32.84
N GLY A 15 -10.49 -4.89 -31.80
CA GLY A 15 -11.69 -4.22 -31.30
C GLY A 15 -12.60 -5.12 -30.46
N PRO A 16 -13.88 -4.77 -30.26
CA PRO A 16 -14.76 -5.44 -29.30
C PRO A 16 -15.09 -6.89 -29.65
N GLY A 17 -15.17 -7.26 -30.93
CA GLY A 17 -15.40 -8.64 -31.37
C GLY A 17 -16.41 -8.79 -32.51
N SER A 18 -17.30 -7.80 -32.71
CA SER A 18 -18.09 -7.70 -33.95
C SER A 18 -17.21 -7.33 -35.14
N PHE A 19 -17.45 -7.98 -36.28
CA PHE A 19 -16.77 -7.75 -37.56
C PHE A 19 -16.87 -6.30 -38.07
N GLU A 20 -17.95 -5.59 -37.72
CA GLU A 20 -18.17 -4.18 -38.11
C GLU A 20 -17.25 -3.20 -37.37
N HIS A 21 -16.67 -3.63 -36.24
CA HIS A 21 -15.80 -2.82 -35.38
C HIS A 21 -14.31 -3.22 -35.47
N ILE A 22 -13.97 -4.16 -36.35
CA ILE A 22 -12.58 -4.51 -36.68
C ILE A 22 -12.05 -3.49 -37.70
N THR A 23 -10.96 -2.79 -37.37
CA THR A 23 -10.40 -1.77 -38.27
C THR A 23 -9.93 -2.39 -39.58
N LYS A 24 -10.01 -1.63 -40.68
CA LYS A 24 -9.58 -2.11 -42.01
C LYS A 24 -8.15 -2.67 -41.96
N ARG A 25 -7.22 -1.94 -41.34
CA ARG A 25 -5.82 -2.37 -41.19
C ARG A 25 -5.68 -3.67 -40.40
N ALA A 26 -6.46 -3.87 -39.33
CA ALA A 26 -6.45 -5.11 -38.55
C ALA A 26 -6.91 -6.32 -39.40
N ARG A 27 -7.93 -6.15 -40.25
CA ARG A 27 -8.39 -7.19 -41.18
C ARG A 27 -7.31 -7.53 -42.21
N GLU A 28 -6.73 -6.52 -42.85
CA GLU A 28 -5.64 -6.69 -43.83
C GLU A 28 -4.40 -7.34 -43.19
N ALA A 29 -4.08 -7.01 -41.94
CA ALA A 29 -2.94 -7.57 -41.21
C ALA A 29 -3.11 -9.06 -40.84
N ILE A 30 -4.33 -9.47 -40.47
CA ILE A 30 -4.66 -10.90 -40.27
C ILE A 30 -4.51 -11.64 -41.60
N GLN A 31 -5.04 -11.07 -42.70
CA GLN A 31 -5.03 -11.68 -44.02
C GLN A 31 -3.65 -11.76 -44.68
N GLU A 32 -2.72 -10.83 -44.39
CA GLU A 32 -1.36 -10.88 -44.95
C GLU A 32 -0.37 -11.76 -44.16
N SER A 33 -0.77 -12.30 -43.01
CA SER A 33 0.11 -13.05 -42.10
C SER A 33 0.27 -14.52 -42.50
N ASP A 34 1.45 -15.10 -42.26
CA ASP A 34 1.67 -16.56 -42.37
C ASP A 34 1.01 -17.32 -41.22
N ILE A 35 0.95 -16.69 -40.05
CA ILE A 35 0.65 -17.34 -38.77
C ILE A 35 -0.11 -16.40 -37.83
N VAL A 36 -1.18 -16.89 -37.23
CA VAL A 36 -2.04 -16.18 -36.27
C VAL A 36 -1.83 -16.79 -34.89
N ILE A 37 -1.48 -15.96 -33.91
CA ILE A 37 -1.09 -16.37 -32.55
C ILE A 37 -1.98 -15.64 -31.54
N GLY A 38 -2.69 -16.39 -30.70
CA GLY A 38 -3.66 -15.79 -29.78
C GLY A 38 -4.18 -16.72 -28.67
N TYR A 39 -4.99 -16.13 -27.80
CA TYR A 39 -5.82 -16.88 -26.85
C TYR A 39 -7.02 -17.52 -27.58
N ASN A 40 -7.41 -18.73 -27.17
CA ASN A 40 -8.45 -19.52 -27.82
C ASN A 40 -9.71 -18.74 -28.23
N THR A 41 -10.34 -18.02 -27.30
CA THR A 41 -11.61 -17.32 -27.58
C THR A 41 -11.44 -16.15 -28.54
N TYR A 42 -10.23 -15.57 -28.65
CA TYR A 42 -9.94 -14.48 -29.59
C TYR A 42 -9.78 -15.01 -31.00
N VAL A 43 -9.08 -16.14 -31.16
CA VAL A 43 -8.97 -16.86 -32.45
C VAL A 43 -10.35 -17.29 -32.94
N ASP A 44 -11.23 -17.70 -32.03
CA ASP A 44 -12.60 -18.11 -32.37
C ASP A 44 -13.53 -16.93 -32.74
N LEU A 45 -13.31 -15.74 -32.18
CA LEU A 45 -14.02 -14.51 -32.59
C LEU A 45 -13.64 -14.03 -33.99
N ILE A 46 -12.35 -14.08 -34.34
CA ILE A 46 -11.87 -13.62 -35.66
C ILE A 46 -11.86 -14.73 -36.74
N ARG A 47 -12.49 -15.88 -36.47
CA ARG A 47 -12.33 -17.11 -37.28
C ARG A 47 -12.62 -16.90 -38.77
N GLU A 48 -13.59 -16.08 -39.14
CA GLU A 48 -13.94 -15.81 -40.54
C GLU A 48 -12.95 -14.87 -41.27
N LEU A 49 -11.98 -14.28 -40.57
CA LEU A 49 -10.84 -13.56 -41.16
C LEU A 49 -9.63 -14.47 -41.42
N ILE A 50 -9.65 -15.71 -40.90
CA ILE A 50 -8.58 -16.70 -41.04
C ILE A 50 -8.95 -17.67 -42.17
N SER A 51 -8.06 -17.82 -43.15
CA SER A 51 -8.19 -18.71 -44.30
C SER A 51 -7.29 -19.94 -44.15
N ASP A 52 -6.00 -19.76 -44.40
CA ASP A 52 -4.98 -20.79 -44.61
C ASP A 52 -3.73 -20.57 -43.73
N GLN A 53 -3.73 -19.54 -42.89
CA GLN A 53 -2.67 -19.25 -41.93
C GLN A 53 -2.50 -20.38 -40.91
N ALA A 54 -1.27 -20.62 -40.48
CA ALA A 54 -1.02 -21.47 -39.32
C ALA A 54 -1.61 -20.82 -38.05
N ILE A 55 -2.18 -21.61 -37.13
CA ILE A 55 -2.82 -21.08 -35.91
C ILE A 55 -2.12 -21.62 -34.67
N VAL A 56 -1.55 -20.72 -33.86
CA VAL A 56 -1.02 -21.04 -32.52
C VAL A 56 -2.04 -20.62 -31.46
N ARG A 57 -2.69 -21.61 -30.86
CA ARG A 57 -3.63 -21.46 -29.75
C ARG A 57 -2.90 -21.63 -28.42
N THR A 58 -3.15 -20.71 -27.50
CA THR A 58 -2.58 -20.71 -26.13
C THR A 58 -3.67 -20.55 -25.07
N GLY A 59 -3.36 -20.96 -23.85
CA GLY A 59 -4.13 -20.72 -22.64
C GLY A 59 -4.09 -19.26 -22.19
N MET A 60 -4.90 -18.93 -21.18
CA MET A 60 -5.02 -17.57 -20.64
C MET A 60 -3.80 -17.15 -19.79
N THR A 61 -3.04 -18.12 -19.28
CA THR A 61 -1.87 -17.92 -18.40
C THR A 61 -0.53 -18.07 -19.12
N GLU A 62 -0.54 -18.18 -20.44
CA GLU A 62 0.63 -18.53 -21.27
C GLU A 62 1.12 -17.34 -22.11
N GLU A 63 0.90 -16.11 -21.63
CA GLU A 63 1.11 -14.89 -22.42
C GLU A 63 2.58 -14.65 -22.75
N VAL A 64 3.49 -15.02 -21.82
CA VAL A 64 4.95 -14.97 -22.04
C VAL A 64 5.34 -15.94 -23.15
N SER A 65 4.85 -17.18 -23.11
CA SER A 65 5.10 -18.20 -24.14
C SER A 65 4.52 -17.80 -25.50
N ARG A 66 3.36 -17.13 -25.50
CA ARG A 66 2.72 -16.55 -26.69
C ARG A 66 3.60 -15.47 -27.35
N ALA A 67 4.18 -14.58 -26.55
CA ALA A 67 5.10 -13.55 -27.03
C ALA A 67 6.43 -14.14 -27.51
N GLN A 68 7.01 -15.09 -26.77
CA GLN A 68 8.25 -15.80 -27.14
C GLN A 68 8.10 -16.56 -28.46
N GLU A 69 7.02 -17.30 -28.65
CA GLU A 69 6.75 -18.02 -29.91
C GLU A 69 6.52 -17.05 -31.07
N ALA A 70 5.82 -15.93 -30.84
CA ALA A 70 5.62 -14.91 -31.87
C ALA A 70 6.94 -14.30 -32.35
N VAL A 71 7.79 -13.86 -31.42
CA VAL A 71 9.12 -13.33 -31.75
C VAL A 71 9.96 -14.38 -32.47
N ARG A 72 9.98 -15.63 -31.97
CA ARG A 72 10.70 -16.74 -32.60
C ARG A 72 10.24 -17.00 -34.04
N GLN A 73 8.94 -16.94 -34.34
CA GLN A 73 8.42 -17.15 -35.69
C GLN A 73 8.80 -15.99 -36.63
N ALA A 74 8.76 -14.74 -36.14
CA ALA A 74 9.17 -13.58 -36.93
C ALA A 74 10.70 -13.55 -37.17
N GLU A 75 11.52 -13.99 -36.21
CA GLU A 75 12.96 -14.23 -36.42
C GLU A 75 13.24 -15.27 -37.51
N ASN A 76 12.33 -16.24 -37.71
CA ASN A 76 12.39 -17.22 -38.80
C ASN A 76 11.80 -16.68 -40.13
N GLY A 77 11.65 -15.37 -40.30
CA GLY A 77 11.21 -14.73 -41.55
C GLY A 77 9.70 -14.76 -41.81
N LYS A 78 8.87 -15.08 -40.80
CA LYS A 78 7.40 -15.09 -40.94
C LYS A 78 6.74 -13.74 -40.65
N LYS A 79 5.59 -13.50 -41.28
CA LYS A 79 4.62 -12.49 -40.86
C LYS A 79 3.69 -13.07 -39.79
N VAL A 80 3.71 -12.50 -38.59
CA VAL A 80 3.10 -13.04 -37.38
C VAL A 80 2.03 -12.09 -36.86
N ALA A 81 0.76 -12.49 -36.93
CA ALA A 81 -0.36 -11.78 -36.32
C ALA A 81 -0.50 -12.18 -34.84
N VAL A 82 -0.13 -11.28 -33.92
CA VAL A 82 -0.33 -11.43 -32.48
C VAL A 82 -1.61 -10.70 -32.08
N ILE A 83 -2.71 -11.43 -31.87
CA ILE A 83 -4.04 -10.84 -31.73
C ILE A 83 -4.42 -10.51 -30.28
N SER A 84 -5.04 -9.35 -30.07
CA SER A 84 -5.58 -8.87 -28.79
C SER A 84 -6.98 -8.29 -28.98
N SER A 85 -7.92 -8.61 -28.08
CA SER A 85 -9.25 -7.98 -28.08
C SER A 85 -9.18 -6.53 -27.61
N GLY A 86 -10.01 -5.67 -28.17
CA GLY A 86 -9.94 -4.23 -27.91
C GLY A 86 -8.75 -3.62 -28.65
N ASP A 87 -7.86 -2.95 -27.91
CA ASP A 87 -6.61 -2.42 -28.43
C ASP A 87 -5.40 -3.19 -27.87
N ALA A 88 -4.38 -3.45 -28.70
CA ALA A 88 -3.22 -4.24 -28.29
C ALA A 88 -2.32 -3.57 -27.24
N GLY A 89 -2.37 -2.23 -27.11
CA GLY A 89 -1.66 -1.48 -26.06
C GLY A 89 -2.45 -1.35 -24.75
N VAL A 90 -3.77 -1.55 -24.76
CA VAL A 90 -4.62 -1.38 -23.56
C VAL A 90 -4.83 -2.72 -22.86
N TYR A 91 -3.87 -3.08 -22.01
CA TYR A 91 -3.81 -4.38 -21.31
C TYR A 91 -3.78 -5.60 -22.27
N GLY A 92 -3.24 -5.41 -23.48
CA GLY A 92 -3.05 -6.43 -24.50
C GLY A 92 -1.59 -6.83 -24.70
N MET A 93 -1.30 -7.56 -25.78
CA MET A 93 0.00 -8.20 -26.02
C MET A 93 1.17 -7.25 -26.34
N ALA A 94 0.93 -5.97 -26.65
CA ALA A 94 1.99 -5.12 -27.21
C ALA A 94 3.17 -4.89 -26.25
N GLY A 95 2.90 -4.63 -24.96
CA GLY A 95 3.96 -4.43 -23.95
C GLY A 95 4.85 -5.67 -23.82
N LEU A 96 4.23 -6.84 -23.61
CA LEU A 96 4.93 -8.10 -23.40
C LEU A 96 5.73 -8.57 -24.63
N VAL A 97 5.26 -8.29 -25.85
CA VAL A 97 6.06 -8.54 -27.07
C VAL A 97 7.28 -7.62 -27.13
N TYR A 98 7.17 -6.35 -26.74
CA TYR A 98 8.33 -5.46 -26.64
C TYR A 98 9.29 -5.88 -25.52
N GLU A 99 8.80 -6.33 -24.37
CA GLU A 99 9.64 -6.86 -23.27
C GLU A 99 10.50 -8.04 -23.76
N VAL A 100 9.90 -9.05 -24.40
CA VAL A 100 10.62 -10.21 -24.95
C VAL A 100 11.60 -9.81 -26.07
N LEU A 101 11.27 -8.80 -26.89
CA LEU A 101 12.20 -8.25 -27.89
C LEU A 101 13.40 -7.55 -27.23
N ILE A 102 13.18 -6.79 -26.17
CA ILE A 102 14.22 -6.08 -25.42
C ILE A 102 15.17 -7.07 -24.73
N GLU A 103 14.64 -8.13 -24.09
CA GLU A 103 15.47 -9.21 -23.52
C GLU A 103 16.36 -9.90 -24.57
N LYS A 104 15.86 -10.02 -25.81
CA LYS A 104 16.61 -10.54 -26.97
C LYS A 104 17.58 -9.54 -27.60
N GLY A 105 17.68 -8.31 -27.10
CA GLY A 105 18.56 -7.26 -27.63
C GLY A 105 18.11 -6.70 -29.00
N TRP A 106 16.82 -6.80 -29.33
CA TRP A 106 16.24 -6.29 -30.57
C TRP A 106 16.50 -4.79 -30.76
N LYS A 107 16.71 -4.40 -32.02
CA LYS A 107 16.83 -2.99 -32.43
C LYS A 107 15.82 -2.69 -33.54
N ARG A 108 15.16 -1.54 -33.45
CA ARG A 108 14.21 -1.04 -34.45
C ARG A 108 14.80 -0.94 -35.86
N ASN A 109 16.10 -0.69 -35.96
CA ASN A 109 16.85 -0.74 -37.22
C ASN A 109 17.63 -2.06 -37.27
N GLY A 110 17.35 -2.90 -38.27
CA GLY A 110 18.06 -4.17 -38.51
C GLY A 110 17.53 -5.40 -37.75
N GLY A 111 16.58 -5.23 -36.82
CA GLY A 111 15.80 -6.34 -36.26
C GLY A 111 14.54 -6.67 -37.08
N VAL A 112 13.77 -7.63 -36.57
CA VAL A 112 12.39 -7.94 -37.02
C VAL A 112 11.54 -6.65 -37.09
N GLU A 113 10.75 -6.49 -38.15
CA GLU A 113 9.84 -5.34 -38.26
C GLU A 113 8.68 -5.48 -37.25
N VAL A 114 8.33 -4.42 -36.53
CA VAL A 114 7.24 -4.45 -35.53
C VAL A 114 6.23 -3.34 -35.83
N GLU A 115 4.98 -3.72 -36.05
CA GLU A 115 3.84 -2.83 -36.29
C GLU A 115 2.74 -3.10 -35.25
N VAL A 116 2.40 -2.10 -34.44
CA VAL A 116 1.23 -2.16 -33.54
C VAL A 116 0.04 -1.53 -34.26
N ILE A 117 -1.03 -2.31 -34.40
CA ILE A 117 -2.22 -1.95 -35.18
C ILE A 117 -3.37 -1.67 -34.21
N PRO A 118 -3.94 -0.46 -34.22
CA PRO A 118 -4.92 -0.05 -33.22
C PRO A 118 -6.29 -0.69 -33.44
N GLY A 119 -6.97 -0.93 -32.32
CA GLY A 119 -8.33 -1.45 -32.27
C GLY A 119 -9.24 -0.61 -31.36
N ILE A 120 -10.57 -0.77 -31.51
CA ILE A 120 -11.53 -0.04 -30.67
C ILE A 120 -11.54 -0.66 -29.27
N SER A 121 -10.89 0.00 -28.31
CA SER A 121 -10.76 -0.52 -26.94
C SER A 121 -12.10 -0.61 -26.20
N ALA A 122 -12.14 -1.39 -25.12
CA ALA A 122 -13.38 -1.65 -24.39
C ALA A 122 -14.03 -0.37 -23.85
N ILE A 123 -13.27 0.58 -23.28
CA ILE A 123 -13.77 1.88 -22.83
C ILE A 123 -14.60 2.61 -23.90
N ASN A 124 -14.14 2.64 -25.14
CA ASN A 124 -14.86 3.28 -26.24
C ASN A 124 -16.08 2.46 -26.66
N SER A 125 -15.90 1.14 -26.77
CA SER A 125 -16.95 0.18 -27.16
C SER A 125 -18.12 0.14 -26.18
N THR A 126 -17.86 0.29 -24.88
CA THR A 126 -18.90 0.32 -23.85
C THR A 126 -19.48 1.72 -23.69
N ALA A 127 -18.69 2.78 -23.89
CA ALA A 127 -19.21 4.14 -23.87
C ALA A 127 -20.22 4.41 -25.00
N SER A 128 -20.00 3.88 -26.21
CA SER A 128 -20.96 4.01 -27.33
C SER A 128 -22.30 3.31 -27.08
N LEU A 129 -22.30 2.24 -26.28
CA LEU A 129 -23.51 1.52 -25.83
C LEU A 129 -24.20 2.21 -24.64
N LEU A 130 -23.47 3.02 -23.88
CA LEU A 130 -23.97 3.77 -22.71
C LEU A 130 -24.37 5.22 -23.02
N GLY A 131 -24.11 5.72 -24.23
CA GLY A 131 -24.38 7.11 -24.64
C GLY A 131 -23.11 7.97 -24.75
N ALA A 132 -22.85 8.82 -23.75
CA ALA A 132 -21.70 9.74 -23.74
C ALA A 132 -21.02 9.85 -22.35
N PRO A 133 -20.67 8.74 -21.66
CA PRO A 133 -20.06 8.81 -20.33
C PRO A 133 -18.63 9.35 -20.34
N ILE A 134 -17.84 9.17 -21.41
CA ILE A 134 -16.40 9.52 -21.46
C ILE A 134 -16.11 10.85 -22.18
N MET A 135 -17.07 11.78 -22.22
CA MET A 135 -16.89 13.09 -22.87
C MET A 135 -16.09 14.10 -22.02
N HIS A 136 -15.98 13.86 -20.71
CA HIS A 136 -14.99 14.53 -19.85
C HIS A 136 -13.78 13.62 -19.61
N ASP A 137 -12.75 14.20 -19.01
CA ASP A 137 -11.47 13.55 -18.76
C ASP A 137 -11.65 12.19 -18.03
N ALA A 138 -11.08 11.14 -18.63
CA ALA A 138 -11.35 9.75 -18.27
C ALA A 138 -10.06 8.93 -18.15
N CYS A 139 -10.07 7.91 -17.28
CA CYS A 139 -8.95 6.99 -17.09
C CYS A 139 -9.38 5.52 -17.19
N THR A 140 -8.45 4.65 -17.55
CA THR A 140 -8.62 3.19 -17.50
C THR A 140 -7.85 2.60 -16.31
N ILE A 141 -8.47 1.67 -15.58
CA ILE A 141 -7.84 0.97 -14.46
C ILE A 141 -8.18 -0.52 -14.54
N SER A 142 -7.17 -1.38 -14.63
CA SER A 142 -7.32 -2.82 -14.48
C SER A 142 -7.35 -3.22 -13.01
N LEU A 143 -8.37 -3.99 -12.59
CA LEU A 143 -8.46 -4.58 -11.24
C LEU A 143 -7.81 -5.98 -11.18
N SER A 144 -6.84 -6.25 -12.06
CA SER A 144 -6.06 -7.49 -12.07
C SER A 144 -4.74 -7.31 -11.32
N ASP A 145 -4.69 -7.84 -10.10
CA ASP A 145 -3.55 -7.77 -9.18
C ASP A 145 -2.45 -8.81 -9.43
N HIS A 146 -2.64 -9.74 -10.37
CA HIS A 146 -1.68 -10.82 -10.69
C HIS A 146 -0.23 -10.38 -10.91
N LEU A 147 -0.01 -9.18 -11.47
CA LEU A 147 1.30 -8.59 -11.77
C LEU A 147 1.40 -7.14 -11.27
N THR A 148 0.52 -6.73 -10.34
CA THR A 148 0.48 -5.36 -9.83
C THR A 148 -0.07 -5.38 -8.40
N PRO A 149 0.72 -5.01 -7.37
CA PRO A 149 0.26 -5.00 -5.99
C PRO A 149 -1.05 -4.22 -5.83
N TRP A 150 -1.98 -4.76 -5.04
CA TRP A 150 -3.31 -4.19 -4.85
C TRP A 150 -3.23 -2.75 -4.32
N GLU A 151 -2.21 -2.43 -3.53
CA GLU A 151 -1.95 -1.13 -2.92
C GLU A 151 -1.59 -0.06 -3.98
N LEU A 152 -1.13 -0.46 -5.16
CA LEU A 152 -0.94 0.43 -6.31
C LEU A 152 -2.24 0.59 -7.13
N ILE A 153 -3.07 -0.46 -7.23
CA ILE A 153 -4.40 -0.38 -7.86
C ILE A 153 -5.33 0.51 -7.03
N ALA A 154 -5.38 0.29 -5.72
CA ALA A 154 -6.15 1.11 -4.77
C ALA A 154 -5.75 2.58 -4.83
N ARG A 155 -4.45 2.91 -4.84
CA ARG A 155 -3.96 4.30 -5.01
C ARG A 155 -4.36 4.92 -6.36
N ARG A 156 -4.37 4.15 -7.45
CA ARG A 156 -4.86 4.63 -8.77
C ARG A 156 -6.36 4.93 -8.73
N VAL A 157 -7.16 4.06 -8.11
CA VAL A 157 -8.61 4.28 -7.93
C VAL A 157 -8.87 5.48 -7.03
N GLU A 158 -8.12 5.62 -5.94
CA GLU A 158 -8.24 6.72 -4.97
C GLU A 158 -7.88 8.07 -5.61
N ALA A 159 -6.78 8.16 -6.35
CA ALA A 159 -6.39 9.35 -7.10
C ALA A 159 -7.40 9.71 -8.20
N ALA A 160 -7.91 8.73 -8.96
CA ALA A 160 -8.96 8.96 -9.95
C ALA A 160 -10.29 9.41 -9.30
N GLY A 161 -10.58 8.92 -8.08
CA GLY A 161 -11.66 9.39 -7.22
C GLY A 161 -11.50 10.87 -6.87
N GLN A 162 -10.37 11.24 -6.26
CA GLN A 162 -10.03 12.60 -5.82
C GLN A 162 -10.02 13.63 -6.95
N ALA A 163 -9.51 13.27 -8.13
CA ALA A 163 -9.40 14.15 -9.29
C ALA A 163 -10.62 14.10 -10.25
N ASP A 164 -11.75 13.52 -9.81
CA ASP A 164 -13.03 13.47 -10.51
C ASP A 164 -13.00 12.99 -11.99
N PHE A 165 -12.14 12.01 -12.28
CA PHE A 165 -12.08 11.36 -13.60
C PHE A 165 -13.28 10.44 -13.84
N VAL A 166 -13.74 10.30 -15.07
CA VAL A 166 -14.60 9.15 -15.44
C VAL A 166 -13.73 7.89 -15.45
N ILE A 167 -14.16 6.81 -14.80
CA ILE A 167 -13.30 5.62 -14.58
C ILE A 167 -13.85 4.42 -15.36
N ALA A 168 -13.08 3.88 -16.30
CA ALA A 168 -13.36 2.59 -16.94
C ALA A 168 -12.55 1.47 -16.28
N LEU A 169 -13.23 0.57 -15.58
CA LEU A 169 -12.65 -0.58 -14.88
C LEU A 169 -12.55 -1.79 -15.81
N TYR A 170 -11.32 -2.24 -16.05
CA TYR A 170 -10.97 -3.43 -16.82
C TYR A 170 -10.74 -4.61 -15.88
N ASN A 171 -10.93 -5.83 -16.39
CA ASN A 171 -10.73 -7.10 -15.69
C ASN A 171 -11.41 -7.17 -14.29
N PRO A 172 -12.61 -6.57 -14.09
CA PRO A 172 -13.09 -6.10 -12.79
C PRO A 172 -13.35 -7.21 -11.78
N ARG A 173 -13.70 -8.42 -12.26
CA ARG A 173 -13.93 -9.60 -11.44
C ARG A 173 -13.46 -10.86 -12.16
N SER A 174 -13.08 -11.88 -11.40
CA SER A 174 -12.89 -13.25 -11.89
C SER A 174 -13.28 -14.25 -10.79
N GLY A 175 -13.30 -15.55 -11.11
CA GLY A 175 -13.58 -16.60 -10.11
C GLY A 175 -12.57 -16.67 -8.96
N ARG A 176 -11.42 -15.97 -9.05
CA ARG A 176 -10.44 -15.82 -7.96
C ARG A 176 -10.34 -14.38 -7.44
N ARG A 177 -10.66 -13.38 -8.27
CA ARG A 177 -10.63 -11.94 -7.94
C ARG A 177 -12.05 -11.42 -7.73
N THR A 178 -12.54 -11.51 -6.50
CA THR A 178 -13.93 -11.15 -6.13
C THR A 178 -14.05 -9.94 -5.21
N ARG A 179 -12.98 -9.57 -4.48
CA ARG A 179 -12.97 -8.48 -3.49
C ARG A 179 -12.59 -7.12 -4.09
N GLN A 180 -11.78 -7.12 -5.15
CA GLN A 180 -11.17 -5.94 -5.76
C GLN A 180 -12.24 -4.91 -6.16
N ILE A 181 -13.31 -5.33 -6.85
CA ILE A 181 -14.43 -4.47 -7.24
C ILE A 181 -15.20 -3.88 -6.04
N VAL A 182 -15.26 -4.60 -4.92
CA VAL A 182 -15.94 -4.16 -3.69
C VAL A 182 -15.12 -3.08 -2.97
N GLU A 183 -13.80 -3.27 -2.87
CA GLU A 183 -12.89 -2.26 -2.33
C GLU A 183 -12.80 -1.03 -3.25
N THR A 184 -12.84 -1.21 -4.57
CA THR A 184 -12.95 -0.11 -5.55
C THR A 184 -14.23 0.71 -5.33
N GLN A 185 -15.38 0.07 -5.13
CA GLN A 185 -16.62 0.77 -4.78
C GLN A 185 -16.45 1.55 -3.46
N ARG A 186 -15.92 0.90 -2.41
CA ARG A 186 -15.69 1.51 -1.09
C ARG A 186 -14.75 2.72 -1.13
N ILE A 187 -13.70 2.69 -1.96
CA ILE A 187 -12.79 3.82 -2.16
C ILE A 187 -13.51 4.97 -2.86
N LEU A 188 -14.27 4.70 -3.94
CA LEU A 188 -14.93 5.76 -4.71
C LEU A 188 -16.10 6.41 -3.97
N LEU A 189 -16.78 5.67 -3.09
CA LEU A 189 -17.82 6.21 -2.18
C LEU A 189 -17.28 7.22 -1.15
N LYS A 190 -15.95 7.36 -0.98
CA LYS A 190 -15.36 8.48 -0.21
C LYS A 190 -15.44 9.83 -0.95
N TYR A 191 -15.51 9.79 -2.28
CA TYR A 191 -15.30 10.95 -3.16
C TYR A 191 -16.50 11.28 -4.05
N ARG A 192 -17.48 10.37 -4.16
CA ARG A 192 -18.60 10.46 -5.11
C ARG A 192 -19.92 10.12 -4.42
N SER A 193 -21.01 10.61 -5.01
CA SER A 193 -22.35 10.32 -4.50
C SER A 193 -22.65 8.81 -4.58
N PRO A 194 -23.34 8.22 -3.59
CA PRO A 194 -23.97 6.90 -3.72
C PRO A 194 -24.85 6.76 -4.98
N ASP A 195 -25.36 7.85 -5.51
CA ASP A 195 -26.22 7.92 -6.70
C ASP A 195 -25.44 8.19 -8.01
N THR A 196 -24.12 8.37 -7.97
CA THR A 196 -23.30 8.60 -9.17
C THR A 196 -23.51 7.47 -10.20
N PRO A 197 -23.87 7.76 -11.46
CA PRO A 197 -24.20 6.73 -12.45
C PRO A 197 -23.04 5.77 -12.76
N VAL A 198 -23.37 4.48 -12.88
CA VAL A 198 -22.46 3.40 -13.25
C VAL A 198 -23.06 2.58 -14.38
N GLY A 199 -22.31 2.41 -15.46
CA GLY A 199 -22.65 1.53 -16.57
C GLY A 199 -21.87 0.23 -16.47
N ILE A 200 -22.58 -0.89 -16.47
CA ILE A 200 -22.03 -2.24 -16.44
C ILE A 200 -22.33 -2.85 -17.81
N VAL A 201 -21.30 -3.07 -18.63
CA VAL A 201 -21.47 -3.60 -19.99
C VAL A 201 -20.64 -4.86 -20.15
N LYS A 202 -21.33 -5.94 -20.50
CA LYS A 202 -20.82 -7.30 -20.58
C LYS A 202 -20.88 -7.77 -22.03
N SER A 203 -19.76 -8.32 -22.52
CA SER A 203 -19.60 -8.83 -23.90
C SER A 203 -20.01 -7.85 -25.02
N ALA A 204 -19.72 -6.56 -24.88
CA ALA A 204 -20.04 -5.53 -25.88
C ALA A 204 -19.78 -5.95 -27.33
N TYR A 205 -20.78 -5.75 -28.19
CA TYR A 205 -20.84 -6.15 -29.59
C TYR A 205 -20.56 -7.64 -29.84
N ARG A 206 -21.18 -8.53 -29.04
CA ARG A 206 -21.17 -10.00 -29.18
C ARG A 206 -22.51 -10.60 -28.72
N ASP A 207 -22.78 -11.87 -29.06
CA ASP A 207 -24.05 -12.60 -28.82
C ASP A 207 -24.58 -12.64 -27.38
N ARG A 208 -23.75 -12.27 -26.39
CA ARG A 208 -24.12 -12.21 -24.96
C ARG A 208 -23.89 -10.82 -24.38
N GLU A 209 -24.17 -9.81 -25.20
CA GLU A 209 -24.25 -8.42 -24.79
C GLU A 209 -25.32 -8.25 -23.72
N ASP A 210 -24.97 -7.52 -22.66
CA ASP A 210 -25.83 -7.22 -21.52
C ASP A 210 -25.39 -5.86 -20.97
N ILE A 211 -26.33 -4.93 -20.83
CA ILE A 211 -26.10 -3.50 -20.56
C ILE A 211 -27.00 -3.08 -19.40
N VAL A 212 -26.37 -2.68 -18.29
CA VAL A 212 -27.07 -2.19 -17.10
C VAL A 212 -26.56 -0.80 -16.75
N VAL A 213 -27.46 0.17 -16.62
CA VAL A 213 -27.17 1.47 -16.00
C VAL A 213 -27.77 1.49 -14.59
N THR A 214 -26.92 1.77 -13.61
CA THR A 214 -27.24 1.73 -12.18
C THR A 214 -26.47 2.84 -11.45
N THR A 215 -26.34 2.76 -10.12
CA THR A 215 -25.64 3.76 -9.29
C THR A 215 -24.41 3.17 -8.61
N LEU A 216 -23.49 4.03 -8.16
CA LEU A 216 -22.26 3.63 -7.45
C LEU A 216 -22.55 2.79 -6.20
N SER A 217 -23.65 3.06 -5.49
CA SER A 217 -24.11 2.22 -4.36
C SER A 217 -24.61 0.83 -4.76
N ARG A 218 -25.27 0.70 -5.92
CA ARG A 218 -25.96 -0.52 -6.37
C ARG A 218 -25.19 -1.35 -7.40
N MET A 219 -24.02 -0.90 -7.86
CA MET A 219 -23.25 -1.60 -8.90
C MET A 219 -22.88 -3.05 -8.55
N LEU A 220 -22.82 -3.42 -7.26
CA LEU A 220 -22.52 -4.79 -6.82
C LEU A 220 -23.74 -5.72 -6.82
N ASP A 221 -24.95 -5.19 -7.03
CA ASP A 221 -26.19 -5.99 -7.10
C ASP A 221 -26.33 -6.76 -8.44
N HIS A 222 -25.41 -6.51 -9.40
CA HIS A 222 -25.47 -6.99 -10.79
C HIS A 222 -24.30 -7.92 -11.15
N ASP A 223 -24.44 -8.66 -12.26
CA ASP A 223 -23.41 -9.61 -12.72
C ASP A 223 -22.18 -8.92 -13.35
N ILE A 224 -21.20 -8.59 -12.52
CA ILE A 224 -19.87 -8.18 -12.95
C ILE A 224 -18.97 -9.42 -13.08
N GLY A 225 -18.53 -9.73 -14.31
CA GLY A 225 -17.67 -10.88 -14.62
C GLY A 225 -16.39 -10.51 -15.37
N MET A 226 -15.71 -11.52 -15.91
CA MET A 226 -14.44 -11.35 -16.65
C MET A 226 -14.63 -10.66 -18.02
N LEU A 227 -15.81 -10.82 -18.64
CA LEU A 227 -16.16 -10.20 -19.92
C LEU A 227 -16.90 -8.86 -19.75
N THR A 228 -16.85 -8.27 -18.55
CA THR A 228 -17.54 -7.03 -18.19
C THR A 228 -16.54 -5.88 -18.10
N THR A 229 -16.91 -4.72 -18.64
CA THR A 229 -16.28 -3.42 -18.33
C THR A 229 -17.26 -2.61 -17.50
N VAL A 230 -16.77 -1.91 -16.48
CA VAL A 230 -17.62 -1.04 -15.64
C VAL A 230 -17.16 0.40 -15.81
N VAL A 231 -18.06 1.28 -16.26
CA VAL A 231 -17.81 2.71 -16.46
C VAL A 231 -18.48 3.49 -15.33
N ILE A 232 -17.69 4.12 -14.47
CA ILE A 232 -18.16 4.90 -13.32
C ILE A 232 -18.08 6.39 -13.67
N GLY A 233 -19.23 7.06 -13.64
CA GLY A 233 -19.36 8.49 -13.87
C GLY A 233 -18.60 9.33 -12.85
N ASN A 234 -18.35 10.58 -13.21
CA ASN A 234 -17.78 11.60 -12.31
C ASN A 234 -18.90 12.43 -11.65
N SER A 235 -18.54 13.46 -10.88
CA SER A 235 -19.49 14.31 -10.14
C SER A 235 -20.56 14.99 -11.02
N THR A 236 -20.29 15.15 -12.32
CA THR A 236 -21.19 15.79 -13.29
C THR A 236 -21.97 14.79 -14.16
N THR A 237 -21.66 13.49 -14.09
CA THR A 237 -22.33 12.48 -14.91
C THR A 237 -23.77 12.26 -14.45
N VAL A 238 -24.71 12.28 -15.40
CA VAL A 238 -26.14 12.02 -15.19
C VAL A 238 -26.60 10.79 -15.97
N ASN A 239 -27.65 10.13 -15.49
CA ASN A 239 -28.45 9.18 -16.26
C ASN A 239 -29.69 9.92 -16.78
N TYR A 240 -29.91 9.92 -18.10
CA TYR A 240 -31.07 10.49 -18.76
C TYR A 240 -31.65 9.47 -19.73
N ASP A 241 -32.87 9.00 -19.46
CA ASP A 241 -33.58 8.00 -20.27
C ASP A 241 -32.75 6.72 -20.56
N GLY A 242 -31.99 6.26 -19.57
CA GLY A 242 -31.08 5.12 -19.69
C GLY A 242 -29.71 5.44 -20.28
N LEU A 243 -29.48 6.65 -20.79
CA LEU A 243 -28.19 7.08 -21.33
C LEU A 243 -27.35 7.77 -20.24
N MET A 244 -26.10 7.32 -20.07
CA MET A 244 -25.10 8.01 -19.27
C MET A 244 -24.49 9.17 -20.06
N ILE A 245 -24.57 10.37 -19.51
CA ILE A 245 -24.08 11.59 -20.15
C ILE A 245 -23.19 12.35 -19.15
N THR A 246 -21.93 12.61 -19.54
CA THR A 246 -21.01 13.45 -18.76
C THR A 246 -20.84 14.80 -19.46
N PRO A 247 -21.48 15.89 -18.99
CA PRO A 247 -21.52 17.15 -19.73
C PRO A 247 -20.14 17.82 -19.88
N ARG A 248 -19.76 18.22 -21.10
CA ARG A 248 -18.53 18.98 -21.40
C ARG A 248 -18.56 20.44 -20.87
N GLY A 249 -19.51 20.79 -20.01
CA GLY A 249 -19.67 22.14 -19.46
C GLY A 249 -20.22 23.21 -20.43
N TYR A 250 -20.73 22.86 -21.61
CA TYR A 250 -21.28 23.84 -22.57
C TYR A 250 -22.34 24.78 -21.94
N GLN A 251 -23.17 24.27 -21.03
CA GLN A 251 -24.17 25.06 -20.30
C GLN A 251 -23.58 26.26 -19.51
N ARG A 252 -22.27 26.28 -19.23
CA ARG A 252 -21.57 27.44 -18.63
C ARG A 252 -21.44 28.64 -19.59
N LYS A 253 -21.64 28.46 -20.90
CA LYS A 253 -21.52 29.51 -21.93
C LYS A 253 -22.68 29.54 -22.96
N TYR A 254 -23.54 28.53 -22.98
CA TYR A 254 -24.53 28.30 -24.03
C TYR A 254 -25.91 27.92 -23.49
N THR A 255 -26.98 28.59 -23.93
CA THR A 255 -28.35 28.09 -23.74
C THR A 255 -28.66 27.07 -24.83
N LEU A 256 -28.59 25.78 -24.53
CA LEU A 256 -28.65 24.73 -25.56
C LEU A 256 -29.98 24.65 -26.33
N GLY A 257 -31.06 25.25 -25.82
CA GLY A 257 -32.37 25.33 -26.48
C GLY A 257 -32.64 26.60 -27.30
N GLU A 258 -31.72 27.57 -27.34
CA GLU A 258 -31.95 28.88 -27.98
C GLU A 258 -31.14 29.06 -29.26
N GLY A 259 -31.81 29.43 -30.36
CA GLY A 259 -31.14 29.74 -31.64
C GLY A 259 -30.27 31.01 -31.60
N ALA A 260 -30.57 31.93 -30.69
CA ALA A 260 -29.74 33.09 -30.38
C ALA A 260 -29.02 32.85 -29.05
N GLN A 261 -27.71 33.10 -29.00
CA GLN A 261 -26.88 32.87 -27.81
C GLN A 261 -26.55 34.20 -27.12
N PRO A 262 -26.63 34.30 -25.78
CA PRO A 262 -26.55 35.58 -25.07
C PRO A 262 -25.19 36.28 -25.18
N LEU A 263 -24.11 35.51 -25.40
CA LEU A 263 -22.77 36.03 -25.64
C LEU A 263 -22.37 35.84 -27.11
N LYS A 264 -21.87 36.91 -27.75
CA LYS A 264 -21.18 36.84 -29.05
C LYS A 264 -19.85 36.08 -28.90
N PRO A 265 -19.29 35.46 -29.96
CA PRO A 265 -18.08 34.64 -29.85
C PRO A 265 -16.90 35.33 -29.13
N HIS A 266 -16.58 36.57 -29.47
CA HIS A 266 -15.51 37.35 -28.82
C HIS A 266 -15.80 37.74 -27.36
N GLN A 267 -17.05 37.63 -26.89
CA GLN A 267 -17.42 37.85 -25.48
C GLN A 267 -17.28 36.57 -24.66
N ARG A 268 -17.44 35.39 -25.28
CA ARG A 268 -17.31 34.08 -24.61
C ARG A 268 -15.87 33.77 -24.17
N LEU A 269 -14.90 34.42 -24.80
CA LEU A 269 -13.45 34.28 -24.56
C LEU A 269 -12.87 35.40 -23.67
N GLN A 270 -13.71 36.13 -22.94
CA GLN A 270 -13.27 37.13 -21.96
C GLN A 270 -13.15 36.48 -20.58
N GLU A 271 -12.07 36.76 -19.86
CA GLU A 271 -11.74 36.26 -18.50
C GLU A 271 -12.95 36.16 -17.56
N LYS A 272 -13.76 37.23 -17.46
CA LYS A 272 -14.98 37.28 -16.63
C LYS A 272 -16.04 36.20 -16.95
N ASN A 273 -15.99 35.64 -18.16
CA ASN A 273 -16.87 34.57 -18.67
C ASN A 273 -16.13 33.21 -18.76
N GLU A 274 -14.84 33.18 -18.38
CA GLU A 274 -13.99 32.00 -18.26
C GLU A 274 -13.21 31.95 -16.92
N PRO A 275 -13.79 32.25 -15.74
CA PRO A 275 -13.04 32.41 -14.48
C PRO A 275 -12.33 31.13 -13.97
N TRP A 276 -12.50 30.00 -14.65
CA TRP A 276 -11.80 28.74 -14.42
C TRP A 276 -10.57 28.55 -15.36
N ALA A 277 -10.32 29.47 -16.29
CA ALA A 277 -9.22 29.38 -17.25
C ALA A 277 -7.93 29.92 -16.63
N LEU A 278 -6.80 29.25 -16.89
CA LEU A 278 -5.52 29.54 -16.23
C LEU A 278 -5.04 30.99 -16.42
N HIS A 279 -5.38 31.63 -17.55
CA HIS A 279 -5.01 33.03 -17.82
C HIS A 279 -5.81 34.05 -16.98
N THR A 280 -6.95 33.65 -16.38
CA THR A 280 -7.75 34.49 -15.47
C THR A 280 -7.27 34.37 -14.02
N ALA A 281 -6.56 33.29 -13.67
CA ALA A 281 -5.81 33.22 -12.43
C ALA A 281 -4.53 34.05 -12.58
N GLY A 282 -4.37 35.11 -11.78
CA GLY A 282 -3.11 35.84 -11.72
C GLY A 282 -1.95 34.89 -11.40
N MET A 283 -0.84 35.00 -12.13
CA MET A 283 0.31 34.13 -11.91
C MET A 283 0.74 34.20 -10.43
N PRO A 284 0.91 33.06 -9.73
CA PRO A 284 1.56 33.08 -8.44
C PRO A 284 2.99 33.60 -8.63
N GLU A 285 3.43 34.50 -7.75
CA GLU A 285 4.81 35.01 -7.79
C GLU A 285 5.79 33.84 -7.61
N LEU A 286 6.53 33.52 -8.66
CA LEU A 286 7.59 32.53 -8.61
C LEU A 286 8.70 33.05 -7.68
N PRO A 287 9.26 32.22 -6.78
CA PRO A 287 10.38 32.62 -5.94
C PRO A 287 11.55 33.16 -6.78
N ALA A 288 12.00 34.37 -6.43
CA ALA A 288 12.96 35.15 -7.22
C ALA A 288 14.40 34.59 -7.22
N ASP A 289 14.64 33.45 -6.57
CA ASP A 289 15.90 32.70 -6.51
C ASP A 289 15.89 31.40 -7.33
N GLY A 290 14.75 31.01 -7.92
CA GLY A 290 14.64 29.87 -8.83
C GLY A 290 15.24 30.16 -10.21
N GLY A 291 16.51 29.78 -10.42
CA GLY A 291 17.32 30.11 -11.60
C GLY A 291 16.93 29.49 -12.95
N TYR A 292 15.70 29.71 -13.42
CA TYR A 292 15.28 29.44 -14.80
C TYR A 292 15.45 30.69 -15.68
N ARG A 293 16.50 30.73 -16.49
CA ARG A 293 16.65 31.73 -17.56
C ARG A 293 15.88 31.28 -18.79
N ALA A 294 14.97 32.13 -19.28
CA ALA A 294 14.17 31.86 -20.49
C ALA A 294 14.91 32.25 -21.79
N ASP A 295 16.25 32.22 -21.78
CA ASP A 295 17.11 32.89 -22.76
C ASP A 295 17.79 31.93 -23.75
N GLU A 296 17.55 30.61 -23.66
CA GLU A 296 18.21 29.58 -24.46
C GLU A 296 17.22 28.63 -25.16
N TYR A 297 16.43 29.19 -26.09
CA TYR A 297 15.76 28.41 -27.15
C TYR A 297 15.65 29.23 -28.44
N ASP A 298 16.79 29.47 -29.09
CA ASP A 298 16.80 29.97 -30.47
C ASP A 298 16.40 28.83 -31.43
N ALA A 299 15.35 29.05 -32.20
CA ALA A 299 14.65 28.01 -32.95
C ALA A 299 15.11 27.92 -34.42
N THR A 300 16.42 27.96 -34.66
CA THR A 300 17.00 27.81 -36.01
C THR A 300 18.02 26.69 -36.11
N ASP A 301 17.57 25.60 -36.74
CA ASP A 301 18.26 24.92 -37.84
C ASP A 301 19.74 24.52 -37.65
N GLN A 302 19.96 23.23 -37.38
CA GLN A 302 20.94 22.49 -38.18
C GLN A 302 20.57 21.01 -38.33
N LEU A 303 20.45 20.58 -39.59
CA LEU A 303 20.48 19.18 -39.99
C LEU A 303 21.83 18.57 -39.57
N LEU A 304 21.81 17.45 -38.83
CA LEU A 304 22.97 16.59 -38.68
C LEU A 304 22.82 15.38 -39.60
N GLU A 305 23.80 15.24 -40.49
CA GLU A 305 23.82 14.23 -41.55
C GLU A 305 24.18 12.83 -41.01
N ARG A 306 23.98 11.81 -41.83
CA ARG A 306 24.30 10.42 -41.47
C ARG A 306 25.73 10.10 -41.86
N GLU A 307 26.55 9.68 -40.90
CA GLU A 307 27.80 8.97 -41.18
C GLU A 307 27.62 7.45 -41.06
N GLU A 308 28.37 6.70 -41.88
CA GLU A 308 28.25 5.25 -42.01
C GLU A 308 29.18 4.49 -41.03
N PRO A 309 28.76 3.34 -40.48
CA PRO A 309 29.61 2.57 -39.58
C PRO A 309 30.71 1.80 -40.33
N GLN A 310 31.97 2.10 -40.05
CA GLN A 310 33.10 1.29 -40.52
C GLN A 310 33.16 -0.07 -39.82
N ALA A 311 33.61 -1.11 -40.55
CA ALA A 311 33.61 -2.50 -40.10
C ALA A 311 35.03 -3.06 -39.90
N VAL A 312 35.22 -3.91 -38.88
CA VAL A 312 36.45 -4.73 -38.66
C VAL A 312 36.08 -6.12 -38.14
N ALA A 313 36.83 -7.13 -38.62
CA ALA A 313 36.92 -8.55 -38.23
C ALA A 313 36.47 -8.90 -36.78
N THR A 314 35.64 -9.91 -36.51
CA THR A 314 35.73 -11.39 -36.75
C THR A 314 36.88 -12.11 -36.03
N ASP A 315 36.53 -13.05 -35.14
CA ASP A 315 37.22 -14.34 -35.00
C ASP A 315 36.27 -15.42 -34.42
N GLU A 316 36.59 -16.71 -34.57
CA GLU A 316 35.69 -17.87 -34.34
C GLU A 316 36.21 -18.91 -33.30
N PRO A 317 35.45 -19.96 -32.91
CA PRO A 317 35.54 -20.55 -31.56
C PRO A 317 36.32 -21.89 -31.42
N ARG A 318 36.46 -22.36 -30.16
CA ARG A 318 36.91 -23.74 -29.83
C ARG A 318 36.08 -24.43 -28.73
N ASN A 319 35.01 -25.10 -29.18
CA ASN A 319 34.71 -26.54 -28.99
C ASN A 319 35.22 -27.30 -27.73
N GLY A 320 34.34 -28.03 -27.02
CA GLY A 320 34.73 -28.94 -25.91
C GLY A 320 33.58 -29.77 -25.29
N ASN A 321 33.47 -31.05 -25.67
CA ASN A 321 32.40 -32.00 -25.26
C ASN A 321 32.40 -32.42 -23.77
N GLY A 322 31.25 -32.89 -23.24
CA GLY A 322 31.17 -33.64 -21.97
C GLY A 322 29.83 -34.38 -21.71
N GLN A 323 29.90 -35.69 -21.44
CA GLN A 323 28.79 -36.60 -21.05
C GLN A 323 28.57 -36.55 -19.51
N GLY A 324 27.57 -37.15 -18.83
CA GLY A 324 26.43 -38.04 -19.16
C GLY A 324 25.94 -38.82 -17.90
N SER A 325 24.88 -39.64 -18.00
CA SER A 325 24.23 -40.47 -16.92
C SER A 325 23.46 -39.72 -15.79
N GLY A 326 22.46 -40.27 -15.06
CA GLY A 326 21.59 -41.44 -15.30
C GLY A 326 21.62 -42.58 -14.25
N VAL A 327 20.47 -42.92 -13.60
CA VAL A 327 20.07 -44.22 -12.96
C VAL A 327 18.65 -44.11 -12.31
N ALA A 328 17.92 -45.21 -12.01
CA ALA A 328 16.50 -45.21 -11.55
C ALA A 328 16.01 -46.49 -10.77
N VAL A 329 14.80 -46.45 -10.15
CA VAL A 329 13.93 -47.58 -9.62
C VAL A 329 14.47 -48.33 -8.35
N ALA A 330 13.74 -48.96 -7.40
CA ALA A 330 12.32 -49.38 -7.10
C ALA A 330 11.89 -48.99 -5.64
N VAL A 331 10.68 -49.09 -5.06
CA VAL A 331 9.32 -49.68 -5.31
C VAL A 331 8.91 -50.97 -4.51
N ALA A 332 8.24 -50.78 -3.34
CA ALA A 332 7.07 -51.53 -2.76
C ALA A 332 7.18 -53.01 -2.25
N PRO A 333 6.19 -53.62 -1.50
CA PRO A 333 5.19 -53.11 -0.52
C PRO A 333 5.11 -53.90 0.87
N PRO A 334 4.02 -54.56 1.40
CA PRO A 334 3.41 -54.18 2.71
C PRO A 334 3.00 -55.31 3.73
N VAL A 335 2.59 -54.98 4.98
CA VAL A 335 1.85 -55.88 5.92
C VAL A 335 0.87 -55.12 6.87
N VAL A 336 -0.28 -55.74 7.20
CA VAL A 336 -1.34 -55.36 8.20
C VAL A 336 -2.26 -56.59 8.45
N PRO A 337 -3.20 -56.67 9.44
CA PRO A 337 -3.58 -55.79 10.58
C PRO A 337 -3.65 -56.57 11.94
N VAL A 338 -4.38 -56.05 12.98
CA VAL A 338 -5.37 -56.75 13.87
C VAL A 338 -5.88 -55.82 15.01
N ASN A 339 -7.08 -56.09 15.57
CA ASN A 339 -7.82 -55.28 16.57
C ASN A 339 -8.70 -56.19 17.47
N PRO A 340 -8.95 -55.87 18.77
CA PRO A 340 -10.23 -56.28 19.39
C PRO A 340 -10.84 -55.38 20.52
N ALA A 341 -12.12 -54.99 20.33
CA ALA A 341 -13.29 -55.32 21.19
C ALA A 341 -13.40 -54.83 22.69
N PRO A 342 -14.61 -54.84 23.34
CA PRO A 342 -15.13 -53.60 23.97
C PRO A 342 -15.90 -53.70 25.33
N ALA A 343 -16.38 -52.52 25.82
CA ALA A 343 -17.47 -52.30 26.80
C ALA A 343 -17.15 -52.60 28.30
N PRO A 344 -17.92 -52.13 29.33
CA PRO A 344 -19.40 -52.10 29.45
C PRO A 344 -20.04 -50.77 29.94
N ILE A 345 -21.29 -50.83 30.45
CA ILE A 345 -22.27 -49.72 30.63
C ILE A 345 -22.80 -49.67 32.07
N ASN A 346 -23.10 -48.47 32.62
CA ASN A 346 -24.19 -48.13 33.58
C ASN A 346 -24.04 -46.65 34.06
N THR A 347 -25.03 -45.90 34.56
CA THR A 347 -26.47 -46.15 34.86
C THR A 347 -27.26 -44.84 34.69
N ALA A 348 -28.59 -44.88 34.59
CA ALA A 348 -29.43 -43.68 34.47
C ALA A 348 -30.11 -43.26 35.79
N VAL A 349 -30.33 -41.95 35.97
CA VAL A 349 -31.29 -41.35 36.92
C VAL A 349 -32.05 -40.24 36.19
N SER A 350 -33.34 -40.05 36.49
CA SER A 350 -34.22 -39.10 35.80
C SER A 350 -34.85 -38.11 36.77
N MET A 351 -34.79 -36.82 36.45
CA MET A 351 -35.74 -35.80 36.91
C MET A 351 -36.03 -34.83 35.77
N ARG A 352 -37.28 -34.34 35.68
CA ARG A 352 -37.67 -33.25 34.77
C ARG A 352 -37.63 -31.92 35.52
N ALA A 353 -37.10 -30.89 34.88
CA ALA A 353 -37.23 -29.49 35.27
C ALA A 353 -37.51 -28.63 34.01
N GLU A 354 -37.94 -27.39 34.20
CA GLU A 354 -38.60 -26.58 33.17
C GLU A 354 -37.72 -26.16 31.99
N ALA A 355 -38.34 -26.00 30.82
CA ALA A 355 -37.67 -25.58 29.60
C ALA A 355 -37.49 -24.04 29.56
N ALA A 356 -36.26 -23.59 29.78
CA ALA A 356 -35.84 -22.22 29.45
C ALA A 356 -35.88 -21.99 27.92
N PRO A 357 -36.03 -20.73 27.45
CA PRO A 357 -36.05 -20.43 26.02
C PRO A 357 -34.70 -20.78 25.36
N VAL A 358 -34.76 -21.49 24.24
CA VAL A 358 -33.57 -21.81 23.44
C VAL A 358 -32.97 -20.52 22.87
N PRO A 359 -31.67 -20.23 23.08
CA PRO A 359 -31.05 -19.05 22.50
C PRO A 359 -31.02 -19.15 20.98
N ALA A 360 -31.31 -18.05 20.29
CA ALA A 360 -31.28 -17.99 18.83
C ALA A 360 -29.83 -18.14 18.32
N VAL A 361 -29.47 -19.34 17.88
CA VAL A 361 -28.15 -19.64 17.31
C VAL A 361 -27.96 -18.81 16.05
N SER A 362 -26.86 -18.05 15.98
CA SER A 362 -26.62 -17.15 14.85
C SER A 362 -26.32 -17.95 13.57
N PRO A 363 -26.66 -17.42 12.36
CA PRO A 363 -26.30 -18.08 11.10
C PRO A 363 -24.79 -18.33 10.94
N LEU A 364 -23.95 -17.47 11.53
CA LEU A 364 -22.50 -17.66 11.57
C LEU A 364 -22.10 -18.87 12.41
N HIS A 365 -22.72 -19.09 13.57
CA HIS A 365 -22.42 -20.22 14.43
C HIS A 365 -22.81 -21.56 13.76
N LEU A 366 -23.99 -21.61 13.13
CA LEU A 366 -24.42 -22.76 12.31
C LEU A 366 -23.48 -23.00 11.12
N ALA A 367 -22.99 -21.94 10.47
CA ALA A 367 -22.01 -22.07 9.38
C ALA A 367 -20.65 -22.60 9.88
N MET A 368 -20.18 -22.15 11.03
CA MET A 368 -18.92 -22.63 11.63
C MET A 368 -19.03 -24.09 12.12
N GLU A 369 -20.18 -24.49 12.68
CA GLU A 369 -20.48 -25.87 13.03
C GLU A 369 -20.50 -26.77 11.78
N ALA A 370 -21.14 -26.34 10.70
CA ALA A 370 -21.16 -27.05 9.42
C ALA A 370 -19.75 -27.19 8.82
N VAL A 371 -18.88 -26.18 8.92
CA VAL A 371 -17.47 -26.27 8.51
C VAL A 371 -16.71 -27.28 9.36
N LEU A 372 -16.83 -27.24 10.69
CA LEU A 372 -16.18 -28.20 11.59
C LEU A 372 -16.62 -29.66 11.34
N LEU A 373 -17.88 -29.90 10.98
CA LEU A 373 -18.39 -31.21 10.57
C LEU A 373 -17.86 -31.66 9.18
N ASN A 374 -17.71 -30.70 8.25
CA ASN A 374 -17.14 -30.91 6.92
C ASN A 374 -15.62 -31.19 6.94
N ASP A 375 -14.89 -30.63 7.90
CA ASP A 375 -13.45 -30.80 8.02
C ASP A 375 -13.10 -32.08 8.79
N ARG A 376 -13.88 -32.41 9.83
CA ARG A 376 -13.83 -33.72 10.50
C ARG A 376 -14.14 -34.88 9.56
N SER A 377 -15.13 -34.74 8.66
CA SER A 377 -15.43 -35.79 7.67
C SER A 377 -14.37 -35.95 6.57
N LYS A 378 -13.39 -35.04 6.51
CA LYS A 378 -12.21 -35.11 5.63
C LYS A 378 -10.92 -35.52 6.36
N GLY A 379 -11.00 -35.80 7.66
CA GLY A 379 -9.83 -36.18 8.48
C GLY A 379 -8.86 -35.03 8.76
N ILE A 380 -9.34 -33.79 8.74
CA ILE A 380 -8.52 -32.60 9.06
C ILE A 380 -8.62 -32.35 10.57
N GLU A 381 -7.52 -32.57 11.30
CA GLU A 381 -7.39 -32.18 12.71
C GLU A 381 -7.44 -30.64 12.87
N PRO A 382 -8.33 -30.09 13.71
CA PRO A 382 -8.41 -28.63 13.89
C PRO A 382 -7.17 -28.07 14.59
N SER A 383 -6.45 -27.18 13.91
CA SER A 383 -5.33 -26.44 14.51
C SER A 383 -5.81 -25.57 15.68
N ALA A 384 -5.18 -25.71 16.84
CA ALA A 384 -5.50 -24.98 18.07
C ALA A 384 -4.98 -23.53 18.04
N ALA A 385 -5.49 -22.72 17.10
CA ALA A 385 -5.01 -21.36 16.80
C ALA A 385 -6.12 -20.30 16.64
N PHE A 386 -7.31 -20.52 17.23
CA PHE A 386 -8.40 -19.51 17.28
C PHE A 386 -9.01 -19.40 18.68
N GLY A 387 -8.24 -18.81 19.60
CA GLY A 387 -8.75 -18.22 20.84
C GLY A 387 -8.47 -16.71 20.82
N ALA A 388 -9.37 -15.80 21.20
CA ALA A 388 -10.77 -15.99 21.60
C ALA A 388 -11.67 -15.01 20.85
N VAL A 389 -12.95 -15.37 20.66
CA VAL A 389 -13.94 -14.43 20.11
C VAL A 389 -14.18 -13.36 21.16
N SER A 390 -13.85 -12.10 20.84
CA SER A 390 -14.13 -10.95 21.70
C SER A 390 -15.62 -10.89 22.05
N SER A 391 -15.92 -10.59 23.32
CA SER A 391 -17.29 -10.43 23.81
C SER A 391 -18.09 -9.48 22.90
N PRO A 392 -19.40 -9.73 22.68
CA PRO A 392 -20.20 -8.90 21.78
C PRO A 392 -20.15 -7.44 22.23
N MET A 393 -19.51 -6.58 21.43
CA MET A 393 -19.35 -5.17 21.76
C MET A 393 -20.73 -4.53 21.95
N PRO A 394 -20.94 -3.73 23.02
CA PRO A 394 -22.19 -3.04 23.24
C PRO A 394 -22.45 -2.06 22.09
N VAL A 395 -23.71 -1.98 21.65
CA VAL A 395 -24.16 -1.10 20.54
C VAL A 395 -23.84 0.38 20.80
N PHE A 396 -23.58 0.76 22.05
CA PHE A 396 -22.90 1.98 22.43
C PHE A 396 -21.67 1.65 23.30
N ALA A 397 -20.48 1.63 22.70
CA ALA A 397 -19.23 1.62 23.43
C ALA A 397 -18.82 3.07 23.74
N GLN A 398 -18.62 3.39 25.03
CA GLN A 398 -18.18 4.73 25.44
C GLN A 398 -16.71 4.92 25.05
N GLN A 399 -16.45 5.77 24.05
CA GLN A 399 -15.09 6.05 23.60
C GLN A 399 -14.33 6.84 24.68
N SER A 400 -13.18 6.32 25.09
CA SER A 400 -12.21 7.02 25.93
C SER A 400 -11.09 7.57 25.04
N VAL A 401 -10.43 8.63 25.50
CA VAL A 401 -9.17 9.07 24.87
C VAL A 401 -8.05 8.19 25.43
N LEU A 402 -7.50 7.33 24.59
CA LEU A 402 -6.26 6.62 24.86
C LEU A 402 -5.09 7.58 24.62
N GLU A 403 -4.22 7.77 25.61
CA GLU A 403 -3.02 8.61 25.49
C GLU A 403 -1.74 7.82 25.80
N PHE A 404 -0.72 7.92 24.94
CA PHE A 404 0.58 7.24 25.09
C PHE A 404 1.68 7.93 24.30
N ALA A 405 2.94 7.65 24.65
CA ALA A 405 4.12 8.10 23.90
C ALA A 405 4.61 7.02 22.92
N VAL A 406 5.10 7.45 21.76
CA VAL A 406 5.55 6.59 20.66
C VAL A 406 6.95 6.99 20.18
N SER A 407 7.85 6.02 20.03
CA SER A 407 9.16 6.20 19.40
C SER A 407 9.49 5.04 18.44
N PRO A 408 10.47 5.19 17.52
CA PRO A 408 10.90 4.10 16.65
C PRO A 408 11.90 3.13 17.34
N GLY A 409 12.07 3.27 18.67
CA GLY A 409 13.03 2.55 19.50
C GLY A 409 13.67 3.47 20.55
N VAL A 410 14.62 2.95 21.33
CA VAL A 410 15.24 3.67 22.46
C VAL A 410 16.37 4.59 21.99
N ALA A 411 17.26 4.07 21.16
CA ALA A 411 18.35 4.80 20.49
C ALA A 411 18.15 4.90 18.96
N THR A 412 16.93 4.64 18.49
CA THR A 412 16.59 4.63 17.05
C THR A 412 16.28 6.03 16.55
N LYS A 413 16.89 6.39 15.41
CA LYS A 413 17.03 7.76 14.91
C LYS A 413 15.91 8.22 13.98
N ASN A 414 15.28 7.25 13.32
CA ASN A 414 14.37 7.47 12.20
C ASN A 414 13.15 6.56 12.36
N PHE A 415 11.95 7.10 12.13
CA PHE A 415 10.79 6.27 11.80
C PHE A 415 10.91 5.79 10.35
N THR A 416 10.59 4.53 10.08
CA THR A 416 10.42 4.05 8.69
C THR A 416 9.14 4.63 8.07
N PRO A 417 9.04 4.70 6.72
CA PRO A 417 7.79 5.07 6.06
C PRO A 417 6.61 4.18 6.46
N GLN A 418 6.84 2.89 6.71
CA GLN A 418 5.81 1.97 7.21
C GLN A 418 5.36 2.36 8.63
N GLN A 419 6.29 2.64 9.55
CA GLN A 419 5.97 3.07 10.91
C GLN A 419 5.18 4.38 10.95
N LEU A 420 5.52 5.37 10.10
CA LEU A 420 4.75 6.62 10.00
C LEU A 420 3.35 6.40 9.43
N VAL A 421 3.20 5.51 8.43
CA VAL A 421 1.89 5.16 7.87
C VAL A 421 1.04 4.37 8.87
N ALA A 422 1.61 3.39 9.57
CA ALA A 422 0.93 2.62 10.62
C ALA A 422 0.46 3.53 11.76
N LEU A 423 1.33 4.45 12.21
CA LEU A 423 0.99 5.46 13.21
C LEU A 423 -0.16 6.37 12.74
N ALA A 424 -0.07 6.94 11.52
CA ALA A 424 -1.13 7.79 10.97
C ALA A 424 -2.47 7.04 10.81
N GLN A 425 -2.44 5.76 10.42
CA GLN A 425 -3.63 4.92 10.28
C GLN A 425 -4.26 4.58 11.64
N ALA A 426 -3.46 4.26 12.65
CA ALA A 426 -3.95 3.94 14.00
C ALA A 426 -4.54 5.16 14.73
N VAL A 427 -3.95 6.35 14.52
CA VAL A 427 -4.43 7.62 15.10
C VAL A 427 -5.69 8.12 14.39
N GLY A 428 -5.70 8.06 13.05
CA GLY A 428 -6.82 8.50 12.23
C GLY A 428 -7.16 10.00 12.33
N GLU A 429 -8.23 10.41 11.66
CA GLU A 429 -8.65 11.82 11.56
C GLU A 429 -9.19 12.43 12.88
N LYS A 430 -9.43 11.59 13.91
CA LYS A 430 -9.98 12.02 15.21
C LYS A 430 -8.94 12.04 16.34
N GLY A 431 -7.76 11.47 16.11
CA GLY A 431 -6.66 11.53 17.06
C GLY A 431 -5.74 12.73 16.82
N SER A 432 -4.75 12.89 17.70
CA SER A 432 -3.70 13.91 17.57
C SER A 432 -2.33 13.30 17.77
N ILE A 433 -1.35 13.77 16.99
CA ILE A 433 0.09 13.48 17.18
C ILE A 433 0.78 14.80 17.54
N GLU A 434 1.46 14.84 18.68
CA GLU A 434 2.18 16.01 19.19
C GLU A 434 3.68 15.67 19.30
N TYR A 435 4.54 16.43 18.63
CA TYR A 435 6.00 16.25 18.71
C TYR A 435 6.55 16.88 19.98
N THR A 436 7.17 16.08 20.85
CA THR A 436 7.63 16.55 22.17
C THR A 436 9.11 16.96 22.19
N PRO A 437 9.54 17.83 23.13
CA PRO A 437 10.96 18.06 23.45
C PRO A 437 11.69 16.82 24.02
N HIS A 438 11.01 15.68 24.10
CA HIS A 438 11.48 14.44 24.72
C HIS A 438 11.66 13.32 23.68
N HIS A 439 11.68 13.70 22.38
CA HIS A 439 12.06 12.85 21.25
C HIS A 439 11.13 11.63 21.02
N HIS A 440 9.92 11.70 21.59
CA HIS A 440 8.80 10.83 21.27
C HIS A 440 7.62 11.63 20.74
N LEU A 441 6.76 10.96 19.98
CA LEU A 441 5.47 11.48 19.54
C LEU A 441 4.43 11.16 20.62
N LEU A 442 3.81 12.18 21.20
CA LEU A 442 2.68 12.03 22.10
C LEU A 442 1.41 11.83 21.28
N VAL A 443 0.71 10.74 21.54
CA VAL A 443 -0.43 10.27 20.76
C VAL A 443 -1.68 10.27 21.62
N ARG A 444 -2.78 10.81 21.08
CA ARG A 444 -4.12 10.79 21.70
C ARG A 444 -5.12 10.26 20.70
N ILE A 445 -5.91 9.25 21.06
CA ILE A 445 -6.84 8.56 20.15
C ILE A 445 -8.18 8.30 20.85
N PRO A 446 -9.32 8.86 20.38
CA PRO A 446 -10.64 8.45 20.84
C PRO A 446 -10.96 7.03 20.35
N THR A 447 -10.90 6.03 21.23
CA THR A 447 -11.11 4.62 20.90
C THR A 447 -12.01 3.91 21.92
N SER A 448 -12.62 2.80 21.49
CA SER A 448 -13.30 1.82 22.34
C SER A 448 -12.52 0.51 22.48
N ASP A 449 -11.38 0.40 21.79
CA ASP A 449 -10.47 -0.75 21.78
C ASP A 449 -9.02 -0.23 21.81
N PRO A 450 -8.42 -0.06 23.00
CA PRO A 450 -7.04 0.41 23.14
C PRO A 450 -6.01 -0.70 22.92
N ASP A 451 -6.38 -1.95 23.21
CA ASP A 451 -5.46 -3.08 23.14
C ASP A 451 -5.14 -3.45 21.69
N SER A 452 -6.13 -3.46 20.80
CA SER A 452 -5.92 -3.66 19.36
C SER A 452 -4.99 -2.60 18.76
N VAL A 453 -5.21 -1.32 19.09
CA VAL A 453 -4.40 -0.18 18.64
C VAL A 453 -2.95 -0.31 19.10
N THR A 454 -2.72 -0.60 20.39
CA THR A 454 -1.34 -0.71 20.91
C THR A 454 -0.66 -2.04 20.56
N ALA A 455 -1.41 -3.09 20.24
CA ALA A 455 -0.87 -4.33 19.69
C ALA A 455 -0.40 -4.14 18.24
N GLN A 456 -1.20 -3.47 17.39
CA GLN A 456 -0.82 -3.19 15.99
C GLN A 456 0.46 -2.36 15.91
N LEU A 457 0.55 -1.24 16.64
CA LEU A 457 1.73 -0.36 16.57
C LEU A 457 3.01 -1.04 17.06
N ARG A 458 2.92 -1.93 18.07
CA ARG A 458 4.06 -2.78 18.48
C ARG A 458 4.46 -3.80 17.41
N ALA A 459 3.50 -4.36 16.67
CA ALA A 459 3.77 -5.29 15.58
C ALA A 459 4.47 -4.60 14.38
N ASP A 460 4.18 -3.33 14.12
CA ASP A 460 4.92 -2.45 13.20
C ASP A 460 6.27 -1.94 13.77
N GLY A 461 6.71 -2.46 14.93
CA GLY A 461 8.01 -2.20 15.53
C GLY A 461 8.14 -0.82 16.20
N LEU A 462 7.04 -0.22 16.66
CA LEU A 462 7.07 1.01 17.45
C LEU A 462 7.17 0.70 18.95
N SER A 463 8.03 1.43 19.67
CA SER A 463 8.06 1.40 21.13
C SER A 463 6.94 2.30 21.66
N LEU A 464 6.14 1.75 22.58
CA LEU A 464 4.99 2.43 23.19
C LEU A 464 5.17 2.52 24.70
N ALA A 465 5.16 3.75 25.24
CA ALA A 465 5.26 4.00 26.66
C ALA A 465 4.00 4.70 27.21
N PRO A 466 3.57 4.40 28.45
CA PRO A 466 2.55 5.20 29.13
C PRO A 466 3.06 6.61 29.42
N ILE A 467 2.15 7.50 29.81
CA ILE A 467 2.43 8.90 30.14
C ILE A 467 1.94 9.26 31.55
N GLY A 468 2.34 10.43 32.05
CA GLY A 468 2.05 10.88 33.41
C GLY A 468 3.16 10.51 34.39
N ASP A 469 2.79 10.10 35.61
CA ASP A 469 3.76 9.79 36.68
C ASP A 469 4.37 8.40 36.53
N VAL A 470 5.17 8.25 35.48
CA VAL A 470 5.89 7.03 35.10
C VAL A 470 7.37 7.31 34.87
N LEU A 471 8.16 6.24 34.75
CA LEU A 471 9.55 6.27 34.35
C LEU A 471 9.67 6.37 32.82
N GLN A 472 10.38 7.39 32.33
CA GLN A 472 10.73 7.56 30.92
C GLN A 472 12.25 7.48 30.74
N LEU A 473 12.72 6.70 29.77
CA LEU A 473 14.14 6.64 29.38
C LEU A 473 14.32 7.30 27.99
N LYS A 474 15.39 8.10 27.87
CA LYS A 474 15.72 8.91 26.68
C LYS A 474 17.17 8.67 26.30
N ALA A 475 17.44 7.94 25.20
CA ALA A 475 18.80 7.62 24.72
C ALA A 475 19.17 8.28 23.37
N CYS A 476 20.48 8.52 23.15
CA CYS A 476 21.01 9.21 21.97
C CYS A 476 20.42 8.75 20.62
N ASP A 477 19.71 9.64 19.93
CA ASP A 477 19.01 9.37 18.67
C ASP A 477 19.56 10.15 17.45
N PHE A 478 20.32 11.24 17.63
CA PHE A 478 20.56 12.21 16.54
C PHE A 478 21.97 12.16 15.90
N CYS A 479 22.93 11.43 16.46
CA CYS A 479 24.34 11.52 16.06
C CYS A 479 24.82 10.32 15.23
N ASN A 480 25.48 10.58 14.10
CA ASN A 480 26.02 9.53 13.19
C ASN A 480 27.41 9.01 13.59
N LEU A 481 28.01 9.51 14.69
CA LEU A 481 29.30 9.05 15.23
C LEU A 481 29.09 7.86 16.19
N GLU A 482 28.56 6.77 15.66
CA GLU A 482 27.96 5.70 16.46
C GLU A 482 28.92 4.99 17.43
N LYS A 483 28.44 4.82 18.68
CA LYS A 483 29.07 3.99 19.72
C LYS A 483 28.07 2.94 20.21
N ALA A 484 27.78 2.01 19.29
CA ALA A 484 26.82 0.93 19.48
C ALA A 484 27.08 0.08 20.74
N GLU A 485 28.33 0.04 21.23
CA GLU A 485 28.75 -0.57 22.49
C GLU A 485 27.84 -0.24 23.69
N SER A 486 27.21 0.93 23.69
CA SER A 486 26.36 1.41 24.78
C SER A 486 24.86 1.13 24.61
N VAL A 487 24.41 0.82 23.39
CA VAL A 487 22.98 0.71 23.06
C VAL A 487 22.27 -0.45 23.78
N PRO A 488 22.84 -1.68 23.88
CA PRO A 488 22.17 -2.79 24.56
C PRO A 488 21.78 -2.51 26.02
N TYR A 489 22.55 -1.68 26.73
CA TYR A 489 22.26 -1.30 28.12
C TYR A 489 21.12 -0.29 28.22
N ALA A 490 20.90 0.54 27.19
CA ALA A 490 19.75 1.43 27.13
C ALA A 490 18.46 0.65 26.80
N ASP A 491 18.55 -0.34 25.91
CA ASP A 491 17.46 -1.26 25.59
C ASP A 491 17.10 -2.13 26.80
N GLU A 492 18.09 -2.73 27.49
CA GLU A 492 17.87 -3.52 28.72
C GLU A 492 17.22 -2.71 29.83
N LEU A 493 17.61 -1.44 30.00
CA LEU A 493 16.92 -0.52 30.92
C LEU A 493 15.47 -0.29 30.46
N GLN A 494 15.22 0.05 29.20
CA GLN A 494 13.85 0.28 28.72
C GLN A 494 12.95 -0.96 28.96
N ASP A 495 13.42 -2.16 28.63
CA ASP A 495 12.64 -3.40 28.75
C ASP A 495 12.32 -3.77 30.21
N LYS A 496 13.23 -3.48 31.15
CA LYS A 496 13.05 -3.83 32.58
C LYS A 496 12.23 -2.81 33.38
N ILE A 497 12.41 -1.51 33.11
CA ILE A 497 11.92 -0.43 33.98
C ILE A 497 11.14 0.67 33.25
N GLY A 498 11.15 0.69 31.90
CA GLY A 498 10.45 1.69 31.10
C GLY A 498 8.94 1.67 31.33
N GLY A 499 8.34 2.86 31.49
CA GLY A 499 6.90 3.01 31.72
C GLY A 499 6.41 2.60 33.11
N MET A 500 7.31 2.19 34.02
CA MET A 500 6.90 1.81 35.37
C MET A 500 6.34 3.02 36.15
N ALA A 501 5.18 2.87 36.79
CA ALA A 501 4.57 3.92 37.62
C ALA A 501 5.46 4.32 38.82
N MET A 502 5.54 5.63 39.07
CA MET A 502 6.43 6.28 40.05
C MET A 502 5.66 7.27 40.95
N PRO A 503 6.24 7.70 42.10
CA PRO A 503 5.61 8.72 42.98
C PRO A 503 5.41 10.08 42.31
N LYS A 504 6.29 10.40 41.35
CA LYS A 504 6.17 11.47 40.34
C LYS A 504 7.00 11.06 39.11
N GLU A 505 6.65 11.59 37.94
CA GLU A 505 7.42 11.49 36.68
C GLU A 505 8.94 11.47 36.93
N LEU A 506 9.61 10.44 36.39
CA LEU A 506 11.05 10.20 36.55
C LEU A 506 11.70 10.05 35.18
N ARG A 507 12.75 10.82 34.91
CA ARG A 507 13.45 10.80 33.61
C ARG A 507 14.87 10.27 33.74
N ILE A 508 15.19 9.26 32.92
CA ILE A 508 16.53 8.72 32.75
C ILE A 508 17.09 9.18 31.42
N GLY A 509 18.09 10.05 31.45
CA GLY A 509 18.85 10.43 30.26
C GLY A 509 20.03 9.49 30.05
N PHE A 510 20.18 8.93 28.85
CA PHE A 510 21.25 8.00 28.50
C PHE A 510 22.09 8.53 27.32
N ASN A 511 23.34 8.87 27.59
CA ASN A 511 24.27 9.39 26.59
C ASN A 511 25.32 8.34 26.22
N GLY A 512 25.19 7.74 25.02
CA GLY A 512 26.14 6.74 24.49
C GLY A 512 27.56 7.25 24.18
N CYS A 513 27.88 8.50 24.52
CA CYS A 513 29.25 9.01 24.47
C CYS A 513 29.47 10.15 25.49
N GLY A 514 30.70 10.25 25.99
CA GLY A 514 31.17 11.29 26.92
C GLY A 514 31.17 12.74 26.41
N MET A 515 30.55 13.02 25.26
CA MET A 515 30.21 14.39 24.86
C MET A 515 28.91 14.89 25.51
N ALA A 516 28.07 13.99 26.05
CA ALA A 516 26.83 14.30 26.77
C ALA A 516 25.81 15.18 26.03
N CYS A 517 25.92 15.34 24.71
CA CYS A 517 25.15 16.30 23.89
C CYS A 517 23.63 16.06 23.84
N TYR A 518 23.12 15.01 24.50
CA TYR A 518 21.68 14.73 24.58
C TYR A 518 21.05 15.20 25.90
N GLY A 519 21.88 15.75 26.80
CA GLY A 519 21.43 16.38 28.04
C GLY A 519 21.25 15.42 29.22
N ALA A 520 21.79 14.19 29.17
CA ALA A 520 21.64 13.22 30.26
C ALA A 520 22.01 13.78 31.65
N VAL A 521 23.04 14.62 31.71
CA VAL A 521 23.50 15.32 32.93
C VAL A 521 22.51 16.35 33.50
N ASN A 522 21.33 16.54 32.88
CA ASN A 522 20.30 17.47 33.35
C ASN A 522 18.99 16.77 33.79
N GLU A 523 18.78 15.50 33.45
CA GLU A 523 17.57 14.74 33.80
C GLU A 523 17.59 14.29 35.27
N ASP A 524 16.48 13.73 35.78
CA ASP A 524 16.40 13.26 37.17
C ASP A 524 17.48 12.19 37.48
N ILE A 525 17.79 11.31 36.51
CA ILE A 525 18.94 10.38 36.52
C ILE A 525 19.69 10.50 35.18
N GLY A 526 21.01 10.73 35.22
CA GLY A 526 21.86 10.86 34.04
C GLY A 526 22.93 9.77 33.94
N ILE A 527 22.98 9.08 32.81
CA ILE A 527 23.95 8.01 32.52
C ILE A 527 24.79 8.41 31.30
N VAL A 528 26.12 8.40 31.42
CA VAL A 528 27.03 8.79 30.33
C VAL A 528 28.07 7.68 30.08
N TYR A 529 28.10 7.15 28.86
CA TYR A 529 29.07 6.12 28.46
C TYR A 529 30.39 6.73 27.99
N ARG A 530 31.50 6.32 28.59
CA ARG A 530 32.85 6.85 28.32
C ARG A 530 33.91 5.75 28.46
N ARG A 531 34.50 5.35 27.33
CA ARG A 531 35.66 4.43 27.24
C ARG A 531 35.42 3.07 27.94
N GLY A 532 34.32 2.37 27.61
CA GLY A 532 34.02 1.04 28.17
C GLY A 532 33.50 1.06 29.62
N LYS A 533 33.01 2.20 30.09
CA LYS A 533 32.52 2.45 31.46
C LYS A 533 31.39 3.47 31.47
N PHE A 534 30.65 3.54 32.56
CA PHE A 534 29.57 4.52 32.77
C PHE A 534 29.88 5.53 33.89
N ASP A 535 29.45 6.77 33.68
CA ASP A 535 29.46 7.84 34.68
C ASP A 535 28.00 8.17 35.04
N LEU A 536 27.72 8.36 36.33
CA LEU A 536 26.38 8.50 36.89
C LEU A 536 26.16 9.87 37.53
N PHE A 537 25.02 10.47 37.22
CA PHE A 537 24.56 11.76 37.69
C PHE A 537 23.15 11.62 38.30
N LEU A 538 22.88 12.28 39.42
CA LEU A 538 21.58 12.18 40.13
C LEU A 538 21.00 13.55 40.50
N GLY A 539 19.67 13.68 40.38
CA GLY A 539 18.90 14.79 40.95
C GLY A 539 18.85 16.06 40.12
N GLY A 540 18.75 15.97 38.79
CA GLY A 540 18.52 17.15 37.94
C GLY A 540 17.09 17.71 38.04
N LYS A 541 16.91 18.96 37.62
CA LYS A 541 15.60 19.60 37.39
C LYS A 541 15.63 20.31 36.04
N THR A 542 14.91 19.79 35.04
CA THR A 542 14.92 20.27 33.65
C THR A 542 14.00 21.45 33.33
N VAL A 543 13.04 21.78 34.20
CA VAL A 543 11.98 22.79 33.96
C VAL A 543 11.79 23.66 35.20
N GLY A 544 11.48 24.95 35.03
CA GLY A 544 11.22 25.90 36.12
C GLY A 544 12.38 26.88 36.37
N ARG A 545 12.14 27.98 37.10
CA ARG A 545 13.14 29.06 37.29
C ARG A 545 14.37 28.63 38.10
N ASN A 546 14.24 27.56 38.87
CA ASN A 546 15.28 26.92 39.69
C ASN A 546 15.76 25.58 39.09
N ALA A 547 15.65 25.41 37.76
CA ALA A 547 16.24 24.31 37.02
C ALA A 547 17.77 24.21 37.26
N HIS A 548 18.29 22.99 37.31
CA HIS A 548 19.69 22.70 37.60
C HIS A 548 20.12 21.34 37.05
N ALA A 549 21.41 21.21 36.74
CA ALA A 549 22.02 19.94 36.33
C ALA A 549 22.04 18.92 37.47
N ALA A 550 22.03 17.65 37.10
CA ALA A 550 22.22 16.52 38.00
C ALA A 550 23.66 16.46 38.52
N GLN A 551 23.83 15.99 39.75
CA GLN A 551 25.12 15.98 40.44
C GLN A 551 25.94 14.75 40.02
N PRO A 552 27.21 14.87 39.60
CA PRO A 552 28.06 13.71 39.36
C PRO A 552 28.29 12.97 40.68
N VAL A 553 27.87 11.71 40.75
CA VAL A 553 27.97 10.88 41.96
C VAL A 553 28.98 9.74 41.82
N ALA A 554 29.26 9.29 40.60
CA ALA A 554 30.28 8.28 40.31
C ALA A 554 30.81 8.43 38.88
N GLU A 555 32.11 8.18 38.70
CA GLU A 555 32.73 7.97 37.39
C GLU A 555 33.24 6.53 37.28
N GLY A 556 33.20 5.99 36.07
CA GLY A 556 33.92 4.76 35.73
C GLY A 556 33.30 3.44 36.22
N ILE A 557 32.00 3.39 36.46
CA ILE A 557 31.21 2.19 36.79
C ILE A 557 31.39 1.12 35.70
N ALA A 558 31.44 -0.16 36.06
CA ALA A 558 31.52 -1.25 35.07
C ALA A 558 30.20 -1.41 34.29
N VAL A 559 30.28 -1.96 33.07
CA VAL A 559 29.12 -2.04 32.16
C VAL A 559 28.05 -3.03 32.63
N ASP A 560 28.45 -4.05 33.37
CA ASP A 560 27.61 -5.04 34.05
C ASP A 560 26.99 -4.53 35.37
N GLU A 561 27.57 -3.49 35.97
CA GLU A 561 27.08 -2.92 37.24
C GLU A 561 25.98 -1.86 37.06
N ILE A 562 25.91 -1.19 35.89
CA ILE A 562 25.03 -0.02 35.71
C ILE A 562 23.55 -0.38 35.79
N VAL A 563 23.08 -1.43 35.10
CA VAL A 563 21.65 -1.77 35.06
C VAL A 563 21.15 -2.22 36.45
N PRO A 564 21.83 -3.14 37.16
CA PRO A 564 21.44 -3.50 38.54
C PRO A 564 21.54 -2.35 39.55
N LEU A 565 22.41 -1.36 39.34
CA LEU A 565 22.48 -0.17 40.19
C LEU A 565 21.26 0.73 39.99
N ILE A 566 20.90 1.01 38.74
CA ILE A 566 19.75 1.84 38.39
C ILE A 566 18.44 1.19 38.88
N GLU A 567 18.28 -0.13 38.72
CA GLU A 567 17.17 -0.90 39.30
C GLU A 567 16.97 -0.63 40.79
N ARG A 568 18.05 -0.64 41.60
CA ARG A 568 17.97 -0.39 43.05
C ARG A 568 17.62 1.06 43.39
N ILE A 569 18.18 2.03 42.67
CA ILE A 569 17.85 3.46 42.83
C ILE A 569 16.36 3.70 42.59
N ILE A 570 15.80 3.08 41.53
CA ILE A 570 14.38 3.20 41.18
C ILE A 570 13.50 2.49 42.21
N ALA A 571 13.88 1.27 42.63
CA ALA A 571 13.15 0.54 43.66
C ALA A 571 13.04 1.36 44.96
N LEU A 572 14.16 1.96 45.41
CA LEU A 572 14.21 2.82 46.60
C LEU A 572 13.31 4.06 46.46
N TYR A 573 13.41 4.79 45.34
CA TYR A 573 12.55 5.95 45.08
C TYR A 573 11.07 5.56 45.01
N LYS A 574 10.74 4.40 44.42
CA LYS A 574 9.37 3.88 44.34
C LYS A 574 8.80 3.44 45.69
N SER A 575 9.63 2.95 46.62
CA SER A 575 9.19 2.55 47.97
C SER A 575 9.19 3.67 48.99
N GLU A 576 10.09 4.65 48.89
CA GLU A 576 10.31 5.69 49.91
C GLU A 576 9.99 7.11 49.45
N GLY A 577 9.75 7.34 48.16
CA GLY A 577 9.33 8.63 47.61
C GLY A 577 7.88 8.97 47.98
N HIS A 578 7.62 10.20 48.39
CA HIS A 578 6.27 10.65 48.74
C HIS A 578 5.42 10.93 47.48
N PRO A 579 4.08 10.84 47.53
CA PRO A 579 3.22 11.18 46.41
C PRO A 579 3.49 12.61 45.89
N ASN A 580 3.67 12.76 44.57
CA ASN A 580 4.09 13.97 43.87
C ASN A 580 5.50 14.52 44.20
N GLU A 581 6.35 13.78 44.92
CA GLU A 581 7.75 14.20 45.16
C GLU A 581 8.65 13.90 43.96
N ARG A 582 9.16 14.94 43.29
CA ARG A 582 10.19 14.78 42.23
C ARG A 582 11.50 14.22 42.80
N PHE A 583 12.22 13.45 41.98
CA PHE A 583 13.43 12.73 42.39
C PHE A 583 14.54 13.63 42.98
N HIS A 584 14.75 14.85 42.46
CA HIS A 584 15.70 15.79 43.08
C HIS A 584 15.31 16.22 44.51
N LYS A 585 14.00 16.30 44.84
CA LYS A 585 13.52 16.55 46.22
C LYS A 585 13.73 15.31 47.09
N PHE A 586 13.44 14.13 46.55
CA PHE A 586 13.72 12.84 47.20
C PHE A 586 15.21 12.68 47.56
N PHE A 587 16.11 12.90 46.60
CA PHE A 587 17.56 12.80 46.83
C PHE A 587 18.05 13.82 47.86
N LYS A 588 17.55 15.07 47.83
CA LYS A 588 17.84 16.07 48.88
C LYS A 588 17.32 15.64 50.26
N ARG A 589 16.12 15.04 50.34
CA ARG A 589 15.50 14.58 51.59
C ARG A 589 16.23 13.38 52.19
N MET A 590 16.60 12.40 51.37
CA MET A 590 17.33 11.21 51.81
C MET A 590 18.76 11.51 52.19
N GLY A 591 19.39 12.51 51.56
CA GLY A 591 20.78 12.92 51.80
C GLY A 591 21.82 11.92 51.27
N GLN A 592 21.47 10.63 51.16
CA GLN A 592 22.29 9.58 50.56
C GLN A 592 21.40 8.52 49.87
N ILE A 593 21.78 8.07 48.67
CA ILE A 593 21.12 7.00 47.88
C ILE A 593 22.22 6.06 47.37
N GLU A 594 22.10 4.74 47.57
CA GLU A 594 23.09 3.73 47.12
C GLU A 594 24.56 4.06 47.50
N GLY A 595 24.75 4.78 48.62
CA GLY A 595 26.06 5.26 49.08
C GLY A 595 26.46 6.65 48.56
N TYR A 596 25.82 7.16 47.50
CA TYR A 596 26.07 8.49 46.94
C TYR A 596 25.39 9.59 47.76
N ARG A 597 26.14 10.64 48.15
CA ARG A 597 25.61 11.74 48.97
C ARG A 597 25.12 12.91 48.13
N TYR A 598 24.01 13.51 48.54
CA TYR A 598 23.52 14.78 48.01
C TYR A 598 24.46 15.92 48.44
N GLN A 599 24.83 16.78 47.49
CA GLN A 599 25.58 18.01 47.72
C GLN A 599 24.62 19.20 47.64
N GLU A 600 24.78 20.20 48.50
CA GLU A 600 23.90 21.38 48.48
C GLU A 600 24.32 22.33 47.36
N LEU A 601 23.43 22.51 46.37
CA LEU A 601 23.63 23.41 45.23
C LEU A 601 23.47 24.88 45.67
N PRO A 602 24.23 25.83 45.06
CA PRO A 602 24.12 27.24 45.39
C PRO A 602 22.73 27.79 45.05
N VAL A 603 21.98 28.20 46.08
CA VAL A 603 20.61 28.71 45.93
C VAL A 603 20.63 30.18 45.54
N PHE A 604 20.09 30.49 44.36
CA PHE A 604 19.71 31.86 44.02
C PHE A 604 18.34 32.19 44.64
N HIS A 605 18.23 33.33 45.31
CA HIS A 605 16.91 33.86 45.67
C HIS A 605 16.22 34.36 44.40
N ILE A 606 15.14 33.66 44.04
CA ILE A 606 14.31 33.96 42.89
C ILE A 606 12.89 34.18 43.41
N GLU A 607 12.26 35.31 43.07
CA GLU A 607 10.86 35.58 43.43
C GLU A 607 9.93 34.60 42.71
N ASP A 608 8.96 34.04 43.41
CA ASP A 608 8.01 33.06 42.85
C ASP A 608 7.19 33.64 41.70
N ALA A 609 6.87 32.81 40.70
CA ALA A 609 6.00 33.22 39.60
C ALA A 609 4.51 33.12 40.00
N LEU A 610 3.68 34.06 39.52
CA LEU A 610 2.23 34.10 39.76
C LEU A 610 1.45 32.83 39.32
N CYS A 611 2.09 31.93 38.56
CA CYS A 611 1.55 30.64 38.12
C CYS A 611 1.97 29.42 38.96
N GLY A 612 2.96 29.56 39.87
CA GLY A 612 3.25 28.58 40.92
C GLY A 612 4.06 27.31 40.58
N ASP A 613 5.32 27.46 40.08
CA ASP A 613 6.47 26.54 40.35
C ASP A 613 7.83 27.23 40.02
#